data_AF-A0A9P6WSE5-F1
#
_entry.id   AF-A0A9P6WSE5-F1
#
_cell.length_a   1.000
_cell.length_b   1.000
_cell.length_c   1.000
_cell.angle_alpha   90.00
_cell.angle_beta   90.00
_cell.angle_gamma   90.00
#
_symmetry.space_group_name_H-M   'P 1'
#
loop_
_entity.id
_entity.type
_entity.pdbx_description
1 polymer ?
#
loop_
_entity_poly.entity_id
_entity_poly.type
_entity_poly.pdbx_seq_one_letter_code
_entity_poly.pdbx_strand_id
1 'polypeptide(L)'
;MEHAEQLLVDAGILNAETEGLYAPQNLTVVHHLNAALRAHAIYQRDVDYIVRDGEVVIVDEFTGRTLSGRRWSDGLHQAHHLPEPVPHVQ
;
A
#
# COMPACT_ATOMS: atom_id res chain seq x y z
N MET A 1 -1.30 -12.88 7.37
CA MET A 1 -2.63 -12.84 6.75
C MET A 1 -3.70 -12.70 7.83
N GLU A 2 -3.76 -13.61 8.80
CA GLU A 2 -4.69 -13.55 9.95
C GLU A 2 -4.65 -12.20 10.70
N HIS A 3 -3.46 -11.66 10.96
CA HIS A 3 -3.33 -10.34 11.59
C HIS A 3 -3.88 -9.19 10.73
N ALA A 4 -3.70 -9.25 9.41
CA ALA A 4 -4.21 -8.21 8.51
C ALA A 4 -5.73 -8.27 8.39
N GLU A 5 -6.31 -9.48 8.40
CA GLU A 5 -7.75 -9.68 8.44
C GLU A 5 -8.37 -9.12 9.73
N GLN A 6 -7.74 -9.36 10.89
CA GLN A 6 -8.19 -8.78 12.15
C GLN A 6 -8.17 -7.25 12.12
N LEU A 7 -7.08 -6.64 11.63
CA LEU A 7 -6.99 -5.18 11.51
C LEU A 7 -8.06 -4.60 10.57
N LEU A 8 -8.40 -5.31 9.50
CA LEU A 8 -9.45 -4.91 8.56
C LEU A 8 -10.86 -5.04 9.18
N VAL A 9 -11.07 -6.03 10.05
CA VAL A 9 -12.30 -6.15 10.84
C VAL A 9 -12.40 -5.03 11.87
N ASP A 10 -11.34 -4.76 12.61
CA ASP A 10 -11.29 -3.70 13.63
C ASP A 10 -11.50 -2.31 13.00
N ALA A 11 -11.05 -2.11 11.76
CA ALA A 11 -11.27 -0.90 10.98
C ALA A 11 -12.68 -0.81 10.36
N GLY A 12 -13.52 -1.84 10.50
CA GLY A 12 -14.86 -1.89 9.91
C GLY A 12 -14.87 -2.06 8.38
N ILE A 13 -13.74 -2.45 7.79
CA ILE A 13 -13.59 -2.69 6.34
C ILE A 13 -14.10 -4.08 5.98
N LEU A 14 -13.89 -5.06 6.87
CA LEU A 14 -14.42 -6.42 6.74
C LEU A 14 -15.46 -6.71 7.83
N ASN A 15 -16.45 -7.52 7.48
CA ASN A 15 -17.40 -8.08 8.45
C ASN A 15 -17.01 -9.53 8.78
N ALA A 16 -16.48 -9.74 9.98
CA ALA A 16 -16.04 -11.04 10.47
C ALA A 16 -17.14 -12.10 10.54
N GLU A 17 -18.42 -11.69 10.67
CA GLU A 17 -19.53 -12.63 10.91
C GLU A 17 -20.09 -13.23 9.63
N THR A 18 -19.93 -12.56 8.49
CA THR A 18 -20.60 -12.95 7.24
C THR A 18 -19.62 -13.45 6.20
N GLU A 19 -18.44 -12.84 6.07
CA GLU A 19 -17.63 -12.96 4.85
C GLU A 19 -16.13 -12.78 5.13
N GLY A 20 -15.35 -13.85 5.02
CA GLY A 20 -13.89 -13.79 5.21
C GLY A 20 -13.15 -12.98 4.14
N LEU A 21 -11.87 -12.69 4.38
CA LEU A 21 -11.04 -11.84 3.51
C LEU A 21 -11.04 -12.26 2.03
N TYR A 22 -11.14 -13.55 1.72
CA TYR A 22 -11.10 -14.08 0.36
C TYR A 22 -12.46 -14.26 -0.32
N ALA A 23 -13.54 -13.77 0.30
CA ALA A 23 -14.85 -13.86 -0.30
C ALA A 23 -14.96 -12.97 -1.57
N PRO A 24 -15.78 -13.32 -2.58
CA PRO A 24 -15.81 -12.64 -3.88
C PRO A 24 -16.01 -11.12 -3.81
N GLN A 25 -16.83 -10.66 -2.87
CA GLN A 25 -17.11 -9.24 -2.64
C GLN A 25 -15.95 -8.48 -1.96
N ASN A 26 -15.01 -9.20 -1.35
CA ASN A 26 -13.81 -8.63 -0.71
C ASN A 26 -12.58 -8.63 -1.64
N LEU A 27 -12.71 -9.07 -2.90
CA LEU A 27 -11.60 -9.13 -3.86
C LEU A 27 -10.88 -7.80 -4.05
N THR A 28 -11.63 -6.68 -4.04
CA THR A 28 -11.03 -5.33 -4.13
C THR A 28 -10.19 -5.00 -2.89
N VAL A 29 -10.65 -5.37 -1.69
CA VAL A 29 -9.90 -5.19 -0.44
C VAL A 29 -8.60 -5.99 -0.48
N VAL A 30 -8.67 -7.26 -0.91
CA VAL A 30 -7.50 -8.12 -1.07
C VAL A 30 -6.51 -7.54 -2.08
N HIS A 31 -7.01 -7.00 -3.20
CA HIS A 31 -6.16 -6.38 -4.21
C HIS A 31 -5.41 -5.17 -3.65
N HIS A 32 -6.11 -4.27 -2.94
CA HIS A 32 -5.48 -3.10 -2.31
C HIS A 32 -4.51 -3.49 -1.19
N LEU A 33 -4.87 -4.45 -0.33
CA LEU A 33 -3.98 -4.95 0.72
C LEU A 33 -2.68 -5.50 0.13
N ASN A 34 -2.77 -6.32 -0.93
CA ASN A 34 -1.61 -6.88 -1.60
C ASN A 34 -0.75 -5.80 -2.27
N ALA A 35 -1.37 -4.78 -2.88
CA ALA A 35 -0.66 -3.65 -3.45
C ALA A 35 0.06 -2.84 -2.35
N ALA A 36 -0.58 -2.59 -1.21
CA ALA A 36 0.01 -1.89 -0.06
C ALA A 36 1.20 -2.65 0.55
N LEU A 37 1.06 -3.95 0.75
CA LEU A 37 2.14 -4.79 1.27
C LEU A 37 3.32 -4.87 0.31
N ARG A 38 3.07 -5.01 -1.00
CA ARG A 38 4.14 -5.00 -2.01
C ARG A 38 4.83 -3.65 -2.08
N ALA A 39 4.06 -2.56 -2.08
CA ALA A 39 4.60 -1.21 -2.02
C ALA A 39 5.57 -1.05 -0.85
N HIS A 40 5.11 -1.40 0.35
CA HIS A 40 5.90 -1.23 1.57
C HIS A 40 7.11 -2.17 1.66
N ALA A 41 6.99 -3.42 1.19
CA ALA A 41 8.05 -4.42 1.34
C ALA A 41 9.13 -4.36 0.25
N ILE A 42 8.79 -3.86 -0.95
CA ILE A 42 9.66 -3.90 -2.12
C ILE A 42 10.32 -2.54 -2.37
N TYR A 43 9.62 -1.45 -2.09
CA TYR A 43 10.10 -0.10 -2.43
C TYR A 43 10.36 0.72 -1.17
N GLN A 44 11.53 1.35 -1.14
CA GLN A 44 12.01 2.13 -0.03
C GLN A 44 11.98 3.62 -0.37
N ARG A 45 11.43 4.41 0.57
CA ARG A 45 11.46 5.87 0.49
C ARG A 45 12.89 6.38 0.51
N ASP A 46 13.15 7.43 -0.27
CA ASP A 46 14.45 8.06 -0.49
C ASP A 46 15.49 7.17 -1.21
N VAL A 47 15.08 6.00 -1.68
CA VAL A 47 15.88 5.09 -2.53
C VAL A 47 15.16 4.87 -3.86
N ASP A 48 13.98 4.25 -3.82
CA ASP A 48 13.21 3.89 -5.02
C ASP A 48 12.20 4.97 -5.41
N TYR A 49 11.79 5.79 -4.44
CA TYR A 49 10.91 6.93 -4.67
C TYR A 49 11.11 8.02 -3.61
N ILE A 50 10.66 9.23 -3.94
CA ILE A 50 10.52 10.34 -2.99
C ILE A 50 9.07 10.83 -2.98
N VAL A 51 8.67 11.52 -1.91
CA VAL A 51 7.41 12.25 -1.86
C VAL A 51 7.69 13.74 -2.05
N ARG A 52 7.14 14.33 -3.11
CA ARG A 52 7.30 15.75 -3.44
C ARG A 52 5.94 16.35 -3.75
N ASP A 53 5.60 17.44 -3.07
CA ASP A 53 4.29 18.12 -3.22
C ASP A 53 3.08 17.18 -3.00
N GLY A 54 3.24 16.17 -2.14
CA GLY A 54 2.23 15.15 -1.89
C GLY A 54 2.16 14.03 -2.94
N GLU A 55 3.00 14.08 -3.98
CA GLU A 55 3.06 13.05 -5.01
C GLU A 55 4.28 12.14 -4.84
N VAL A 56 4.08 10.86 -5.12
CA VAL A 56 5.15 9.85 -5.21
C VAL A 56 5.87 10.06 -6.53
N VAL A 57 7.18 10.27 -6.49
CA VAL A 57 8.03 10.42 -7.66
C VAL A 57 9.06 9.30 -7.64
N ILE A 58 9.06 8.48 -8.70
CA ILE A 58 9.96 7.33 -8.83
C ILE A 58 11.39 7.83 -9.06
N VAL A 59 12.36 7.20 -8.41
CA VAL A 59 13.79 7.44 -8.60
C VAL A 59 14.34 6.35 -9.51
N ASP A 60 15.16 6.76 -10.48
CA ASP A 60 15.87 5.84 -11.37
C ASP A 60 17.03 5.16 -10.63
N GLU A 61 17.04 3.83 -10.60
CA GLU A 61 18.02 3.03 -9.84
C GLU A 61 19.47 3.17 -10.36
N PHE A 62 19.66 3.54 -11.63
CA PHE A 62 20.98 3.63 -12.25
C PHE A 62 21.61 5.02 -12.11
N THR A 63 20.79 6.06 -12.12
CA THR A 63 21.24 7.46 -12.20
C THR A 63 20.87 8.31 -10.98
N GLY A 64 19.95 7.83 -10.14
CA GLY A 64 19.39 8.57 -9.01
C GLY A 64 18.50 9.76 -9.43
N ARG A 65 18.17 9.88 -10.71
CA ARG A 65 17.32 10.97 -11.22
C ARG A 65 15.85 10.67 -10.97
N THR A 66 15.08 11.72 -10.69
CA THR A 66 13.63 11.60 -10.56
C THR A 66 12.97 11.41 -11.93
N LEU A 67 12.14 10.38 -12.06
CA LEU A 67 11.36 10.07 -13.25
C LEU A 67 9.95 10.66 -13.14
N SER A 68 9.86 11.99 -13.20
CA SER A 68 8.59 12.73 -13.12
C SER A 68 7.58 12.26 -14.16
N GLY A 69 6.33 12.04 -13.73
CA GLY A 69 5.24 11.59 -14.61
C GLY A 69 5.16 10.08 -14.83
N ARG A 70 6.12 9.28 -14.33
CA ARG A 70 5.98 7.82 -14.29
C ARG A 70 5.17 7.38 -13.07
N ARG A 71 4.38 6.32 -13.26
CA ARG A 71 3.58 5.68 -12.20
C ARG A 71 3.82 4.18 -12.22
N TRP A 72 3.89 3.56 -11.04
CA TRP A 72 3.83 2.10 -10.93
C TRP A 72 2.41 1.62 -11.21
N SER A 73 2.30 0.48 -11.90
CA SER A 73 1.03 -0.18 -12.22
C SER A 73 0.43 -0.90 -11.01
N ASP A 74 -0.75 -1.53 -11.20
CA ASP A 74 -1.42 -2.39 -10.21
C ASP A 74 -1.67 -1.76 -8.83
N GLY A 75 -2.03 -0.47 -8.82
CA GLY A 75 -2.34 0.25 -7.58
C GLY A 75 -1.13 0.52 -6.67
N LEU A 76 0.08 0.08 -7.03
CA LEU A 76 1.31 0.30 -6.25
C LEU A 76 1.58 1.78 -6.04
N HIS A 77 1.33 2.61 -7.04
CA HIS A 77 1.55 4.05 -6.89
C HIS A 77 0.58 4.68 -5.87
N GLN A 78 -0.68 4.22 -5.81
CA GLN A 78 -1.63 4.71 -4.81
C GLN A 78 -1.32 4.16 -3.41
N ALA A 79 -0.81 2.94 -3.32
CA ALA A 79 -0.39 2.36 -2.06
C ALA A 79 0.70 3.18 -1.35
N HIS A 80 1.58 3.84 -2.10
CA HIS A 80 2.60 4.74 -1.55
C HIS A 80 2.08 6.13 -1.15
N HIS A 81 0.84 6.48 -1.53
CA HIS A 81 0.20 7.72 -1.06
C HIS A 81 -0.44 7.57 0.32
N LEU A 82 -0.57 6.34 0.83
CA LEU A 82 -1.11 6.11 2.17
C LEU A 82 -0.10 6.57 3.21
N PRO A 83 -0.54 7.22 4.31
CA PRO A 83 0.34 7.56 5.41
C PRO A 83 0.99 6.27 5.92
N GLU A 84 2.29 6.32 6.17
CA GLU A 84 3.04 5.20 6.72
C GLU A 84 2.30 4.69 7.98
N PRO A 85 2.19 3.37 8.17
CA PRO A 85 1.55 2.81 9.35
C PRO A 85 2.35 3.25 10.59
N VAL A 86 1.89 4.32 11.23
CA VAL A 86 2.44 4.79 12.48
C VAL A 86 2.17 3.71 13.53
N PRO A 87 3.21 3.19 14.22
CA PRO A 87 2.98 2.30 15.34
C PRO A 87 2.21 3.11 16.38
N HIS A 88 0.94 2.73 16.61
CA HIS A 88 0.19 3.22 17.76
C HIS A 88 0.87 2.64 19.01
N VAL A 89 1.77 3.42 19.59
CA VAL A 89 2.30 3.17 20.92
C VAL A 89 1.18 3.58 21.88
N GLN A 90 0.54 2.58 22.50
CA GLN A 90 -0.27 2.80 23.70
C GLN A 90 0.64 3.11 24.89
#